data_AF-A0A2S6NPF3-F1
#
_entry.id   AF-A0A2S6NPF3-F1
#
_cell.length_a   1.000
_cell.length_b   1.000
_cell.length_c   1.000
_cell.angle_alpha   90.00
_cell.angle_beta   90.00
_cell.angle_gamma   90.00
#
_symmetry.space_group_name_H-M   'P 1'
#
loop_
_entity.id
_entity.type
_entity.pdbx_description
1 polymer ?
#
loop_
_entity_poly.entity_id
_entity_poly.type
_entity_poly.pdbx_seq_one_letter_code
_entity_poly.pdbx_strand_id
1 'polypeptide(L)'
;MTDTSTTTTDCLFDTILGFLLPFFLLGAHGDRALATAAIRDLIQAYHVSTVTELDLAGRIVGFSVVAMDNLRLSMRPDLSDSLVLRYRCNAVTLSRSADQAQAMLEALQAGCPVHRDVPRPSVAPAPPAPKPREAARPPVAAAATKPPAATAATKPPAAGIAALPQDIEAMQREARAMLAGFSRNSLLGSAIPLVPDPATLAAAAAREAVSQALRPPAA
;
A
#
# COMPACT_ATOMS: atom_id res chain seq x y z
N MET A 1 7.66 -1.64 35.62
CA MET A 1 6.95 -2.30 34.51
C MET A 1 7.21 -1.45 33.28
N THR A 2 8.23 -1.79 32.51
CA THR A 2 8.70 -1.03 31.35
C THR A 2 7.96 -1.47 30.10
N ASP A 3 7.11 -0.58 29.59
CA ASP A 3 6.72 -0.32 28.19
C ASP A 3 7.03 -1.37 27.12
N THR A 4 6.29 -2.48 27.12
CA THR A 4 6.32 -3.47 26.01
C THR A 4 5.76 -2.92 24.69
N SER A 5 4.96 -1.84 24.75
CA SER A 5 4.39 -1.13 23.59
C SER A 5 5.47 -0.48 22.71
N THR A 6 6.45 0.16 23.34
CA THR A 6 7.55 0.85 22.65
C THR A 6 8.37 -0.15 21.85
N THR A 7 8.67 -1.32 22.43
CA THR A 7 9.45 -2.38 21.76
C THR A 7 8.77 -2.89 20.50
N THR A 8 7.45 -3.08 20.52
CA THR A 8 6.73 -3.60 19.32
C THR A 8 6.73 -2.58 18.18
N THR A 9 6.49 -1.31 18.51
CA THR A 9 6.47 -0.21 17.53
C THR A 9 7.83 -0.04 16.88
N ASP A 10 8.90 -0.09 17.67
CA ASP A 10 10.28 0.01 17.17
C ASP A 10 10.64 -1.16 16.25
N CYS A 11 10.31 -2.41 16.62
CA CYS A 11 10.54 -3.57 15.75
C CYS A 11 9.80 -3.48 14.41
N LEU A 12 8.55 -2.99 14.43
CA LEU A 12 7.78 -2.80 13.20
C LEU A 12 8.38 -1.68 12.34
N PHE A 13 8.76 -0.55 12.95
CA PHE A 13 9.42 0.54 12.25
C PHE A 13 10.74 0.08 11.61
N ASP A 14 11.56 -0.68 12.33
CA ASP A 14 12.81 -1.25 11.80
C ASP A 14 12.57 -2.20 10.64
N THR A 15 11.48 -2.96 10.68
CA THR A 15 11.07 -3.83 9.55
C THR A 15 10.68 -3.01 8.32
N ILE A 16 9.86 -1.97 8.50
CA ILE A 16 9.48 -1.04 7.43
C ILE A 16 10.73 -0.34 6.87
N LEU A 17 11.61 0.12 7.75
CA LEU A 17 12.86 0.77 7.37
C LEU A 17 13.76 -0.17 6.56
N GLY A 18 13.96 -1.41 7.03
CA GLY A 18 14.75 -2.41 6.32
C GLY A 18 14.23 -2.71 4.92
N PHE A 19 12.91 -2.72 4.74
CA PHE A 19 12.27 -2.90 3.44
C PHE A 19 12.41 -1.69 2.50
N LEU A 20 12.22 -0.47 3.02
CA LEU A 20 12.23 0.76 2.21
C LEU A 20 13.63 1.29 1.90
N LEU A 21 14.60 1.02 2.78
CA LEU A 21 15.94 1.60 2.69
C LEU A 21 16.63 1.42 1.33
N PRO A 22 16.61 0.24 0.67
CA PRO A 22 17.25 0.06 -0.64
C PRO A 22 16.74 1.03 -1.71
N PHE A 23 15.47 1.42 -1.67
CA PHE A 23 14.87 2.32 -2.66
C PHE A 23 15.25 3.78 -2.43
N PHE A 24 15.34 4.20 -1.16
CA PHE A 24 15.73 5.56 -0.80
C PHE A 24 17.24 5.79 -0.91
N LEU A 25 18.06 4.75 -0.74
CA LEU A 25 19.52 4.84 -0.95
C LEU A 25 19.88 5.29 -2.36
N LEU A 26 19.09 4.88 -3.37
CA LEU A 26 19.31 5.31 -4.76
C LEU A 26 19.14 6.83 -4.92
N GLY A 27 18.10 7.41 -4.29
CA GLY A 27 17.86 8.86 -4.31
C GLY A 27 18.79 9.65 -3.39
N ALA A 28 19.30 9.02 -2.32
CA ALA A 28 20.21 9.62 -1.36
C ALA A 28 21.70 9.51 -1.76
N HIS A 29 22.01 9.06 -2.99
CA HIS A 29 23.38 8.83 -3.45
C HIS A 29 24.21 7.92 -2.51
N GLY A 30 23.55 6.93 -1.88
CA GLY A 30 24.18 6.01 -0.93
C GLY A 30 24.29 6.54 0.51
N ASP A 31 23.86 7.77 0.81
CA ASP A 31 23.80 8.28 2.18
C ASP A 31 22.66 7.60 2.96
N ARG A 32 23.03 6.65 3.82
CA ARG A 32 22.10 5.91 4.67
C ARG A 32 21.39 6.81 5.69
N ALA A 33 22.06 7.82 6.24
CA ALA A 33 21.46 8.69 7.24
C ALA A 33 20.37 9.56 6.60
N LEU A 34 20.66 10.11 5.42
CA LEU A 34 19.68 10.89 4.65
C LEU A 34 18.49 10.03 4.21
N ALA A 35 18.73 8.81 3.71
CA ALA A 35 17.66 7.89 3.33
C ALA A 35 16.76 7.52 4.52
N THR A 36 17.36 7.26 5.69
CA THR A 36 16.62 6.95 6.92
C THR A 36 15.79 8.14 7.40
N ALA A 37 16.34 9.36 7.33
CA ALA A 37 15.61 10.58 7.66
C ALA A 37 14.41 10.80 6.73
N ALA A 38 14.60 10.64 5.41
CA ALA A 38 13.53 10.79 4.43
C ALA A 38 12.38 9.78 4.65
N ILE A 39 12.70 8.52 4.97
CA ILE A 39 11.68 7.50 5.30
C ILE A 39 10.93 7.88 6.57
N ARG A 40 11.63 8.36 7.60
CA ARG A 40 11.03 8.81 8.86
C ARG A 40 10.08 9.99 8.64
N ASP A 41 10.52 11.01 7.91
CA ASP A 41 9.71 12.20 7.60
C ASP A 41 8.45 11.80 6.81
N LEU A 42 8.60 10.87 5.86
CA LEU A 42 7.47 10.37 5.07
C LEU A 42 6.44 9.61 5.92
N ILE A 43 6.88 8.75 6.84
CA ILE A 43 5.96 8.03 7.74
C ILE A 43 5.32 8.98 8.75
N GLN A 44 6.06 9.96 9.26
CA GLN A 44 5.54 10.97 10.20
C GLN A 44 4.43 11.84 9.58
N ALA A 45 4.46 12.07 8.27
CA ALA A 45 3.42 12.81 7.56
C ALA A 45 2.02 12.16 7.63
N TYR A 46 1.94 10.85 7.92
CA TYR A 46 0.68 10.14 8.09
C TYR A 46 0.09 10.27 9.51
N HIS A 47 0.77 10.94 10.44
CA HIS A 47 0.33 11.14 11.83
C HIS A 47 -0.03 9.84 12.55
N VAL A 48 0.78 8.80 12.38
CA VAL A 48 0.57 7.49 12.99
C VAL A 48 0.68 7.56 14.53
N SER A 49 -0.35 7.05 15.20
CA SER A 49 -0.48 7.05 16.66
C SER A 49 -0.52 5.63 17.26
N THR A 50 -0.88 4.63 16.44
CA THR A 50 -0.96 3.22 16.83
C THR A 50 -0.09 2.32 15.95
N VAL A 51 0.24 1.12 16.44
CA VAL A 51 1.00 0.11 15.69
C VAL A 51 0.28 -0.27 14.39
N THR A 52 -1.05 -0.37 14.40
CA THR A 52 -1.86 -0.67 13.22
C THR A 52 -1.78 0.45 12.17
N GLU A 53 -1.81 1.71 12.62
CA GLU A 53 -1.63 2.86 11.72
C GLU A 53 -0.22 2.89 11.13
N LEU A 54 0.80 2.53 11.92
CA LEU A 54 2.18 2.41 11.43
C LEU A 54 2.33 1.32 10.37
N ASP A 55 1.71 0.14 10.55
CA ASP A 55 1.69 -0.93 9.53
C ASP A 55 1.02 -0.44 8.24
N LEU A 56 -0.15 0.22 8.34
CA LEU A 56 -0.84 0.77 7.17
C LEU A 56 -0.02 1.84 6.45
N ALA A 57 0.60 2.77 7.18
CA ALA A 57 1.49 3.77 6.59
C ALA A 57 2.69 3.12 5.88
N GLY A 58 3.30 2.11 6.50
CA GLY A 58 4.36 1.31 5.90
C GLY A 58 3.93 0.63 4.59
N ARG A 59 2.71 0.08 4.55
CA ARG A 59 2.13 -0.52 3.34
C ARG A 59 1.86 0.50 2.24
N ILE A 60 1.30 1.66 2.58
CA ILE A 60 1.03 2.74 1.60
C ILE A 60 2.34 3.15 0.91
N VAL A 61 3.37 3.44 1.70
CA VAL A 61 4.69 3.83 1.18
C VAL A 61 5.33 2.67 0.40
N GLY A 62 5.30 1.46 0.95
CA GLY A 62 5.89 0.28 0.33
C GLY A 62 5.26 -0.06 -1.03
N PHE A 63 3.93 -0.10 -1.12
CA PHE A 63 3.25 -0.34 -2.39
C PHE A 63 3.51 0.76 -3.42
N SER A 64 3.53 2.02 -2.98
CA SER A 64 3.83 3.15 -3.87
C SER A 64 5.25 3.07 -4.45
N VAL A 65 6.25 2.77 -3.61
CA VAL A 65 7.65 2.64 -4.03
C VAL A 65 7.84 1.46 -4.98
N VAL A 66 7.27 0.29 -4.68
CA VAL A 66 7.37 -0.89 -5.54
C VAL A 66 6.60 -0.68 -6.86
N ALA A 67 5.48 0.04 -6.85
CA ALA A 67 4.76 0.41 -8.07
C ALA A 67 5.63 1.28 -8.98
N MET A 68 6.31 2.29 -8.43
CA MET A 68 7.25 3.13 -9.18
C MET A 68 8.42 2.32 -9.75
N ASP A 69 8.98 1.38 -8.99
CA ASP A 69 10.06 0.52 -9.50
C ASP A 69 9.58 -0.42 -10.61
N ASN A 70 8.36 -0.95 -10.53
CA ASN A 70 7.76 -1.73 -11.62
C ASN A 70 7.62 -0.87 -12.90
N LEU A 71 7.19 0.39 -12.78
CA LEU A 71 7.12 1.30 -13.92
C LEU A 71 8.52 1.55 -14.51
N ARG A 72 9.52 1.80 -13.66
CA ARG A 72 10.92 1.98 -14.07
C ARG A 72 11.45 0.75 -14.81
N LEU A 73 11.21 -0.45 -14.28
CA LEU A 73 11.60 -1.71 -14.92
C LEU A 73 10.94 -1.85 -16.29
N SER A 74 9.66 -1.49 -16.43
CA SER A 74 8.93 -1.55 -17.70
C SER A 74 9.49 -0.64 -18.81
N MET A 75 10.37 0.31 -18.48
CA MET A 75 11.00 1.23 -19.42
C MET A 75 12.37 0.73 -19.95
N ARG A 76 12.85 -0.43 -19.49
CA ARG A 76 14.12 -1.00 -19.96
C ARG A 76 13.99 -1.44 -21.43
N PRO A 77 14.94 -1.06 -22.31
CA PRO A 77 14.84 -1.32 -23.75
C PRO A 77 14.97 -2.81 -24.11
N ASP A 78 15.61 -3.61 -23.26
CA ASP A 78 15.91 -5.02 -23.52
C ASP A 78 14.81 -5.99 -23.04
N LEU A 79 13.65 -5.47 -22.62
CA LEU A 79 12.53 -6.30 -22.16
C LEU A 79 11.62 -6.72 -23.31
N SER A 80 11.11 -7.94 -23.23
CA SER A 80 10.03 -8.37 -24.11
C SER A 80 8.71 -7.66 -23.79
N ASP A 81 7.84 -7.48 -24.78
CA ASP A 81 6.53 -6.83 -24.61
C ASP A 81 5.68 -7.48 -23.50
N SER A 82 5.77 -8.80 -23.36
CA SER A 82 5.07 -9.54 -22.29
C SER A 82 5.52 -9.11 -20.89
N LEU A 83 6.83 -8.87 -20.69
CA LEU A 83 7.37 -8.39 -19.42
C LEU A 83 7.00 -6.93 -19.18
N VAL A 84 7.04 -6.09 -20.22
CA VAL A 84 6.61 -4.67 -20.14
C VAL A 84 5.15 -4.60 -19.68
N LEU A 85 4.25 -5.36 -20.30
CA LEU A 85 2.84 -5.43 -19.91
C LEU A 85 2.68 -5.93 -18.47
N ARG A 86 3.38 -7.01 -18.10
CA ARG A 86 3.33 -7.57 -16.73
C ARG A 86 3.73 -6.53 -15.67
N TYR A 87 4.85 -5.84 -15.85
CA TYR A 87 5.30 -4.82 -14.90
C TYR A 87 4.30 -3.66 -14.77
N ARG A 88 3.71 -3.22 -15.89
CA ARG A 88 2.67 -2.17 -15.86
C ARG A 88 1.40 -2.63 -15.15
N CYS A 89 0.95 -3.86 -15.40
CA CYS A 89 -0.19 -4.45 -14.69
C CYS A 89 0.08 -4.57 -13.19
N ASN A 90 1.28 -5.00 -12.80
CA ASN A 90 1.68 -5.08 -11.40
C ASN A 90 1.67 -3.71 -10.72
N ALA A 91 2.19 -2.67 -11.39
CA ALA A 91 2.17 -1.31 -10.88
C ALA A 91 0.74 -0.83 -10.60
N VAL A 92 -0.21 -1.07 -11.52
CA VAL A 92 -1.63 -0.71 -11.32
C VAL A 92 -2.24 -1.45 -10.12
N THR A 93 -1.97 -2.74 -9.97
CA THR A 93 -2.46 -3.53 -8.83
C THR A 93 -1.91 -2.99 -7.52
N LEU A 94 -0.60 -2.69 -7.45
CA LEU A 94 0.04 -2.14 -6.26
C LEU A 94 -0.50 -0.75 -5.92
N SER A 95 -0.76 0.12 -6.91
CA SER A 95 -1.40 1.42 -6.67
C SER A 95 -2.78 1.27 -6.03
N ARG A 96 -3.62 0.34 -6.52
CA ARG A 96 -4.92 0.06 -5.90
C ARG A 96 -4.79 -0.46 -4.47
N SER A 97 -3.79 -1.28 -4.19
CA SER A 97 -3.51 -1.74 -2.83
C SER A 97 -3.06 -0.60 -1.90
N ALA A 98 -2.31 0.38 -2.42
CA ALA A 98 -1.96 1.59 -1.69
C ALA A 98 -3.22 2.42 -1.37
N ASP A 99 -4.10 2.64 -2.36
CA ASP A 99 -5.37 3.36 -2.17
C ASP A 99 -6.26 2.69 -1.12
N GLN A 100 -6.33 1.36 -1.12
CA GLN A 100 -7.07 0.59 -0.12
C GLN A 100 -6.48 0.75 1.28
N ALA A 101 -5.16 0.64 1.43
CA ALA A 101 -4.48 0.84 2.71
C ALA A 101 -4.69 2.27 3.24
N GLN A 102 -4.67 3.27 2.34
CA GLN A 102 -4.96 4.66 2.69
C GLN A 102 -6.40 4.84 3.18
N ALA A 103 -7.39 4.29 2.46
CA ALA A 103 -8.79 4.35 2.89
C ALA A 103 -9.01 3.69 4.27
N MET A 104 -8.31 2.60 4.56
CA MET A 104 -8.36 1.95 5.88
C MET A 104 -7.72 2.82 6.97
N LEU A 105 -6.60 3.48 6.69
CA LEU A 105 -5.94 4.41 7.61
C LEU A 105 -6.86 5.59 7.94
N GLU A 106 -7.44 6.21 6.91
CA GLU A 106 -8.40 7.32 7.06
C GLU A 106 -9.63 6.91 7.88
N ALA A 107 -10.15 5.69 7.67
CA ALA A 107 -11.28 5.16 8.45
C ALA A 107 -10.93 4.97 9.93
N LEU A 108 -9.73 4.45 10.25
CA LEU A 108 -9.26 4.31 11.64
C LEU A 108 -9.09 5.68 12.31
N GLN A 109 -8.50 6.64 11.60
CA GLN A 109 -8.29 8.00 12.09
C GLN A 109 -9.60 8.78 12.28
N ALA A 110 -10.62 8.52 11.45
CA ALA A 110 -11.94 9.12 11.60
C ALA A 110 -12.75 8.52 12.77
N GLY A 111 -12.56 7.22 13.05
CA GLY A 111 -13.23 6.51 14.14
C GLY A 111 -12.61 6.76 15.51
N CYS A 112 -11.33 7.13 15.57
CA CYS A 112 -10.70 7.56 16.80
C CYS A 112 -11.07 9.03 17.04
N PRO A 113 -11.79 9.39 18.12
CA PRO A 113 -11.96 10.79 18.49
C PRO A 113 -10.57 11.32 18.82
N VAL A 114 -9.91 11.90 17.83
CA VAL A 114 -8.60 12.52 18.00
C VAL A 114 -8.82 13.57 19.06
N HIS A 115 -8.33 13.32 20.27
CA HIS A 115 -8.15 14.34 21.28
C HIS A 115 -7.04 15.24 20.73
N ARG A 116 -7.41 16.06 19.76
CA ARG A 116 -6.63 17.20 19.33
C ARG A 116 -6.66 18.12 20.54
N ASP A 117 -5.76 17.87 21.48
CA ASP A 117 -5.21 18.88 22.36
C ASP A 117 -4.37 19.86 21.53
N VAL A 118 -4.94 20.33 20.42
CA VAL A 118 -4.57 21.62 19.88
C VAL A 118 -5.20 22.56 20.90
N PRO A 119 -4.41 23.28 21.71
CA PRO A 119 -4.95 24.32 22.56
C PRO A 119 -5.79 25.18 21.63
N ARG A 120 -7.11 25.13 21.78
CA ARG A 120 -8.00 25.93 20.95
C ARG A 120 -7.48 27.35 21.17
N PRO A 121 -6.86 28.00 20.16
CA PRO A 121 -6.30 29.31 20.37
C PRO A 121 -7.47 30.12 20.92
N SER A 122 -7.29 30.68 22.12
CA SER A 122 -8.31 31.53 22.72
C SER A 122 -8.45 32.71 21.77
N VAL A 123 -9.40 32.61 20.86
CA VAL A 123 -9.69 33.65 19.89
C VAL A 123 -10.23 34.77 20.74
N ALA A 124 -9.38 35.76 21.02
CA ALA A 124 -9.81 37.03 21.56
C ALA A 124 -11.01 37.49 20.71
N PRO A 125 -12.14 37.89 21.33
CA PRO A 125 -13.35 38.26 20.61
C PRO A 125 -13.01 39.18 19.45
N ALA A 126 -13.33 38.75 18.23
CA ALA A 126 -13.03 39.52 17.03
C ALA A 126 -13.64 40.93 17.20
N PRO A 127 -12.88 42.01 16.98
CA PRO A 127 -13.42 43.36 16.95
C PRO A 127 -14.60 43.43 15.96
N PRO A 128 -15.65 44.21 16.26
CA PRO A 128 -16.84 44.29 15.42
C PRO A 128 -16.46 44.65 13.99
N ALA A 129 -16.97 43.85 13.05
CA ALA A 129 -16.63 43.98 11.64
C ALA A 129 -16.95 45.38 11.10
N PRO A 130 -16.02 46.02 10.36
CA PRO A 130 -16.31 47.25 9.63
C PRO A 130 -17.38 47.00 8.56
N LYS A 131 -18.32 47.96 8.46
CA LYS A 131 -19.48 47.90 7.56
C LYS A 131 -19.05 47.62 6.10
N PRO A 132 -19.76 46.74 5.37
CA PRO A 132 -19.46 46.45 3.97
C PRO A 132 -19.49 47.72 3.13
N ARG A 133 -18.35 48.10 2.54
CA ARG A 133 -18.30 49.13 1.51
C ARG A 133 -18.68 48.46 0.20
N GLU A 134 -19.86 48.84 -0.30
CA GLU A 134 -20.44 48.39 -1.56
C GLU A 134 -19.49 48.72 -2.72
N ALA A 135 -18.70 47.73 -3.13
CA ALA A 135 -17.81 47.82 -4.26
C ALA A 135 -18.63 47.57 -5.54
N ALA A 136 -18.63 48.57 -6.41
CA ALA A 136 -19.28 48.55 -7.72
C ALA A 136 -18.83 47.31 -8.53
N ARG A 137 -19.82 46.52 -8.96
CA ARG A 137 -19.64 45.41 -9.91
C ARG A 137 -19.16 45.97 -11.27
N PRO A 138 -18.04 45.47 -11.83
CA PRO A 138 -17.75 45.66 -13.24
C PRO A 138 -18.71 44.81 -14.10
N PRO A 139 -19.08 45.28 -15.29
CA PRO A 139 -19.95 44.55 -16.21
C PRO A 139 -19.23 43.34 -16.80
N VAL A 140 -19.82 42.15 -16.63
CA VAL A 140 -19.37 40.90 -17.25
C VAL A 140 -19.85 40.89 -18.70
N ALA A 141 -18.93 41.06 -19.65
CA ALA A 141 -19.18 40.87 -21.06
C ALA A 141 -19.38 39.37 -21.35
N ALA A 142 -20.60 39.01 -21.73
CA ALA A 142 -20.97 37.66 -22.16
C ALA A 142 -20.37 37.36 -23.54
N ALA A 143 -19.20 36.72 -23.58
CA ALA A 143 -18.67 36.12 -24.79
C ALA A 143 -19.26 34.71 -24.97
N ALA A 144 -20.40 34.64 -25.65
CA ALA A 144 -20.98 33.40 -26.14
C ALA A 144 -20.08 32.77 -27.21
N THR A 145 -19.17 31.89 -26.80
CA THR A 145 -18.46 31.01 -27.73
C THR A 145 -19.28 29.74 -27.92
N LYS A 146 -19.95 29.72 -29.07
CA LYS A 146 -20.67 28.58 -29.65
C LYS A 146 -19.71 27.39 -29.78
N PRO A 147 -20.02 26.20 -29.21
CA PRO A 147 -19.25 25.00 -29.48
C PRO A 147 -19.37 24.65 -30.96
N PRO A 148 -18.27 24.38 -31.69
CA PRO A 148 -18.34 23.85 -33.03
C PRO A 148 -19.00 22.47 -33.00
N ALA A 149 -19.96 22.32 -33.90
CA ALA A 149 -20.71 21.10 -34.15
C ALA A 149 -19.75 19.90 -34.25
N ALA A 150 -20.07 18.86 -33.48
CA ALA A 150 -19.49 17.54 -33.61
C ALA A 150 -19.63 17.08 -35.08
N THR A 151 -18.52 17.10 -35.81
CA THR A 151 -18.36 16.30 -37.01
C THR A 151 -18.54 14.85 -36.60
N ALA A 152 -19.64 14.26 -37.07
CA ALA A 152 -19.90 12.84 -37.00
C ALA A 152 -18.68 12.10 -37.55
N ALA A 153 -17.87 11.55 -36.64
CA ALA A 153 -16.85 10.58 -36.97
C ALA A 153 -17.59 9.36 -37.51
N THR A 154 -17.52 9.22 -38.82
CA THR A 154 -17.90 8.04 -39.59
C THR A 154 -17.23 6.84 -38.94
N LYS A 155 -18.03 6.07 -38.20
CA LYS A 155 -17.67 4.75 -37.67
C LYS A 155 -17.15 3.92 -38.86
N PRO A 156 -15.86 3.56 -38.91
CA PRO A 156 -15.41 2.60 -39.91
C PRO A 156 -16.20 1.31 -39.70
N PRO A 157 -16.68 0.66 -40.77
CA PRO A 157 -17.28 -0.66 -40.64
C PRO A 157 -16.24 -1.57 -40.00
N ALA A 158 -16.62 -2.19 -38.90
CA ALA A 158 -15.89 -3.24 -38.24
C ALA A 158 -15.72 -4.39 -39.24
N ALA A 159 -14.65 -4.33 -40.03
CA ALA A 159 -14.18 -5.43 -40.84
C ALA A 159 -13.54 -6.45 -39.88
N GLY A 160 -14.34 -7.43 -39.49
CA GLY A 160 -13.88 -8.79 -39.22
C GLY A 160 -12.80 -8.96 -38.16
N ILE A 161 -13.16 -8.77 -36.88
CA ILE A 161 -12.77 -9.79 -35.90
C ILE A 161 -13.97 -10.73 -35.85
N ALA A 162 -13.99 -11.64 -36.82
CA ALA A 162 -14.88 -12.77 -36.81
C ALA A 162 -14.66 -13.51 -35.49
N ALA A 163 -15.73 -13.56 -34.70
CA ALA A 163 -16.04 -14.56 -33.69
C ALA A 163 -14.83 -15.35 -33.13
N LEU A 164 -14.35 -14.94 -31.96
CA LEU A 164 -13.95 -15.92 -30.95
C LEU A 164 -15.22 -16.20 -30.13
N PRO A 165 -16.06 -17.19 -30.51
CA PRO A 165 -17.10 -17.64 -29.62
C PRO A 165 -16.44 -18.43 -28.51
N GLN A 166 -16.76 -18.04 -27.27
CA GLN A 166 -17.03 -18.97 -26.18
C GLN A 166 -16.00 -20.09 -25.98
N ASP A 167 -14.97 -19.81 -25.18
CA ASP A 167 -14.62 -20.82 -24.20
C ASP A 167 -13.98 -20.29 -22.92
N ILE A 168 -14.55 -19.21 -22.36
CA ILE A 168 -14.17 -18.81 -21.00
C ILE A 168 -14.50 -19.95 -20.01
N GLU A 169 -15.57 -20.71 -20.26
CA GLU A 169 -15.90 -21.88 -19.43
C GLU A 169 -14.97 -23.07 -19.64
N ALA A 170 -14.56 -23.48 -20.86
CA ALA A 170 -13.55 -24.53 -20.97
C ALA A 170 -12.18 -24.05 -20.53
N MET A 171 -11.81 -22.78 -20.72
CA MET A 171 -10.56 -22.25 -20.16
C MET A 171 -10.59 -22.30 -18.62
N GLN A 172 -11.73 -21.99 -17.99
CA GLN A 172 -11.90 -22.19 -16.55
C GLN A 172 -11.91 -23.67 -16.14
N ARG A 173 -12.49 -24.56 -16.95
CA ARG A 173 -12.54 -26.01 -16.71
C ARG A 173 -11.15 -26.65 -16.83
N GLU A 174 -10.37 -26.22 -17.82
CA GLU A 174 -9.00 -26.63 -18.07
C GLU A 174 -8.06 -26.08 -16.99
N ALA A 175 -8.20 -24.80 -16.59
CA ALA A 175 -7.47 -24.24 -15.46
C ALA A 175 -7.76 -24.98 -14.15
N ARG A 176 -9.02 -25.38 -13.92
CA ARG A 176 -9.42 -26.17 -12.75
C ARG A 176 -8.86 -27.60 -12.82
N ALA A 177 -8.79 -28.20 -14.01
CA ALA A 177 -8.16 -29.50 -14.22
C ALA A 177 -6.63 -29.47 -14.01
N MET A 178 -5.95 -28.42 -14.46
CA MET A 178 -4.51 -28.23 -14.23
C MET A 178 -4.18 -28.06 -12.74
N LEU A 179 -4.97 -27.27 -12.00
CA LEU A 179 -4.79 -27.12 -10.54
C LEU A 179 -5.04 -28.42 -9.78
N ALA A 180 -6.01 -29.24 -10.21
CA ALA A 180 -6.24 -30.56 -9.63
C ALA A 180 -5.08 -31.55 -9.90
N GLY A 181 -4.41 -31.44 -11.06
CA GLY A 181 -3.22 -32.23 -11.40
C GLY A 181 -2.01 -31.92 -10.52
N PHE A 182 -1.77 -30.64 -10.21
CA PHE A 182 -0.70 -30.22 -9.29
C PHE A 182 -0.92 -30.73 -7.86
N SER A 183 -2.18 -30.87 -7.42
CA SER A 183 -2.52 -31.39 -6.09
C SER A 183 -2.21 -32.89 -5.93
N ARG A 184 -2.25 -33.68 -7.01
CA ARG A 184 -1.95 -35.13 -6.95
C ARG A 184 -0.46 -35.45 -7.03
N ASN A 185 0.34 -34.66 -7.74
CA ASN A 185 1.80 -34.87 -7.80
C ASN A 185 2.56 -34.30 -6.60
N SER A 186 1.89 -33.59 -5.68
CA SER A 186 2.50 -33.11 -4.43
C SER A 186 2.63 -34.18 -3.34
N LEU A 187 2.16 -35.42 -3.57
CA LEU A 187 2.23 -36.53 -2.61
C LEU A 187 3.46 -37.44 -2.79
N LEU A 188 4.29 -37.21 -3.82
CA LEU A 188 5.52 -37.97 -4.04
C LEU A 188 6.71 -37.03 -4.25
N GLY A 189 7.34 -36.66 -3.14
CA GLY A 189 8.77 -36.32 -3.17
C GLY A 189 9.12 -34.85 -3.38
N SER A 190 8.63 -33.97 -2.51
CA SER A 190 9.38 -32.76 -2.15
C SER A 190 9.12 -32.48 -0.68
N ALA A 191 10.08 -32.88 0.15
CA ALA A 191 10.12 -32.57 1.58
C ALA A 191 10.42 -31.07 1.75
N ILE A 192 9.44 -30.22 1.43
CA ILE A 192 9.43 -28.85 1.94
C ILE A 192 8.95 -28.99 3.39
N PRO A 193 9.76 -28.58 4.39
CA PRO A 193 9.36 -28.70 5.79
C PRO A 193 8.06 -27.91 5.99
N LEU A 194 7.00 -28.66 6.27
CA LEU A 194 5.70 -28.15 6.64
C LEU A 194 5.92 -27.17 7.80
N VAL A 195 5.58 -25.90 7.59
CA VAL A 195 5.58 -24.90 8.65
C VAL A 195 4.78 -25.50 9.82
N PRO A 196 5.38 -25.68 11.00
CA PRO A 196 4.69 -26.33 12.11
C PRO A 196 3.46 -25.50 12.47
N ASP A 197 2.32 -26.18 12.62
CA ASP A 197 1.06 -25.59 13.06
C ASP A 197 1.31 -24.75 14.34
N PRO A 198 0.84 -23.49 14.43
CA PRO A 198 1.03 -22.65 15.61
C PRO A 198 0.63 -23.33 16.93
N ALA A 199 -0.33 -24.27 16.91
CA ALA A 199 -0.67 -25.06 18.08
C ALA A 199 0.47 -25.98 18.55
N THR A 200 1.24 -26.53 17.62
CA THR A 200 2.41 -27.38 17.92
C THR A 200 3.61 -26.57 18.42
N LEU A 201 3.79 -25.34 17.93
CA LEU A 201 4.81 -24.41 18.44
C LEU A 201 4.49 -23.96 19.87
N ALA A 202 3.23 -23.67 20.19
CA ALA A 202 2.81 -23.32 21.54
C ALA A 202 3.02 -24.47 22.54
N ALA A 203 2.71 -25.71 22.13
CA ALA A 203 2.92 -26.89 22.97
C ALA A 203 4.41 -27.20 23.21
N ALA A 204 5.28 -26.95 22.21
CA ALA A 204 6.73 -27.11 22.35
C ALA A 204 7.33 -26.07 23.32
N ALA A 205 6.94 -24.81 23.20
CA ALA A 205 7.39 -23.74 24.09
C ALA A 205 6.97 -23.98 25.56
N ALA A 206 5.75 -24.49 25.78
CA ALA A 206 5.28 -24.83 27.13
C ALA A 206 6.10 -25.97 27.76
N ARG A 207 6.52 -26.97 26.99
CA ARG A 207 7.36 -28.07 27.49
C ARG A 207 8.77 -27.61 27.85
N GLU A 208 9.33 -26.67 27.08
CA GLU A 208 10.66 -26.12 27.36
C GLU A 208 10.68 -25.25 28.62
N ALA A 209 9.64 -24.44 28.84
CA ALA A 209 9.48 -23.66 30.06
C ALA A 209 9.39 -24.53 31.33
N VAL A 210 8.65 -25.65 31.25
CA VAL A 210 8.56 -26.62 32.35
C VAL A 210 9.92 -27.29 32.59
N SER A 211 10.67 -27.60 31.53
CA SER A 211 12.01 -28.21 31.65
C SER A 211 13.04 -27.25 32.27
N GLN A 212 12.96 -25.94 31.97
CA GLN A 212 13.80 -24.94 32.63
C GLN A 212 13.46 -24.74 34.11
N ALA A 213 12.18 -24.78 34.48
CA ALA A 213 11.76 -24.64 35.88
C ALA A 213 12.21 -25.81 36.78
N LEU A 214 12.44 -26.99 36.20
CA LEU A 214 12.91 -28.18 36.90
C LEU A 214 14.44 -28.31 36.96
N ARG A 215 15.19 -27.37 36.37
CA ARG A 215 16.65 -27.44 36.37
C ARG A 215 17.18 -26.93 37.72
N PRO A 216 17.87 -27.76 38.52
CA PRO A 216 18.40 -27.32 39.81
C PRO A 216 19.46 -26.23 39.60
N PRO A 217 19.54 -25.24 40.51
CA PRO A 217 20.56 -24.21 40.43
C PRO A 217 21.95 -24.85 40.51
N ALA A 218 22.82 -24.50 39.57
CA ALA A 218 24.21 -24.94 39.59
C ALA A 218 24.86 -24.42 40.88
N ALA A 219 25.41 -25.36 41.66
CA ALA A 219 26.11 -25.10 42.91
C ALA A 219 27.45 -24.40 42.69
#